data_AF-A0A1B8T0J9-F1
#
_entry.id   AF-A0A1B8T0J9-F1
#
_cell.length_a   1.000
_cell.length_b   1.000
_cell.length_c   1.000
_cell.angle_alpha   90.00
_cell.angle_beta   90.00
_cell.angle_gamma   90.00
#
_symmetry.space_group_name_H-M   'P 1'
#
loop_
_entity.id
_entity.type
_entity.pdbx_description
1 polymer ?
#
loop_
_entity_poly.entity_id
_entity_poly.type
_entity_poly.pdbx_seq_one_letter_code
_entity_poly.pdbx_strand_id
1 'polypeptide(L)'
;MRPFKIGLVAMVALLLVCIWLHSRENLDIYTDYTDALWTTLTPVLALGTYFLARWLELSEAVAGWSALAVFALMSLQILIQTYRSNGFSPYFILALYAKIALFTLFIFLIALLLLGGNTKADRRRRRGWAIAAGALFTFFTAWMCRNRRFSHIDDYLAGRA
;
A
#
# COMPACT_ATOMS: atom_id res chain seq x y z
N MET A 1 3.40 -24.41 -11.27
CA MET A 1 3.90 -24.13 -9.89
C MET A 1 5.33 -23.58 -9.83
N ARG A 2 6.31 -24.10 -10.59
CA ARG A 2 7.69 -23.56 -10.60
C ARG A 2 7.82 -22.06 -10.97
N PRO A 3 7.17 -21.53 -12.03
CA PRO A 3 7.31 -20.12 -12.39
C PRO A 3 6.73 -19.16 -11.33
N PHE A 4 5.64 -19.56 -10.67
CA PHE A 4 5.05 -18.79 -9.56
C PHE A 4 6.01 -18.65 -8.38
N LYS A 5 6.68 -19.74 -7.99
CA LYS A 5 7.68 -19.71 -6.90
C LYS A 5 8.87 -18.81 -7.25
N ILE A 6 9.34 -18.88 -8.50
CA ILE A 6 10.44 -18.03 -8.99
C ILE A 6 10.01 -16.55 -8.95
N GLY A 7 8.81 -16.23 -9.46
CA GLY A 7 8.27 -14.88 -9.42
C GLY A 7 8.14 -14.33 -8.00
N LEU A 8 7.67 -15.15 -7.05
CA LEU A 8 7.58 -14.75 -5.64
C LEU A 8 8.96 -14.47 -5.03
N VAL A 9 9.94 -15.34 -5.28
CA VAL A 9 11.31 -15.14 -4.78
C VAL A 9 11.93 -13.89 -5.40
N ALA A 10 11.76 -13.67 -6.70
CA ALA A 10 12.22 -12.46 -7.37
C ALA A 10 11.55 -11.21 -6.78
N MET A 11 10.25 -11.30 -6.47
CA MET A 11 9.51 -10.20 -5.86
C MET A 11 10.08 -9.83 -4.48
N VAL A 12 10.29 -10.84 -3.62
CA VAL A 12 10.88 -10.63 -2.30
C VAL A 12 12.31 -10.10 -2.41
N ALA A 13 13.13 -10.66 -3.31
CA ALA A 13 14.51 -10.21 -3.52
C ALA A 13 14.56 -8.74 -3.97
N LEU A 14 13.71 -8.34 -4.92
CA LEU A 14 13.66 -6.96 -5.40
C LEU A 14 13.16 -6.00 -4.31
N LEU A 15 12.18 -6.42 -3.50
CA LEU A 15 11.76 -5.63 -2.34
C LEU A 15 12.91 -5.44 -1.35
N LEU A 16 13.69 -6.49 -1.06
CA LEU A 16 14.88 -6.38 -0.19
C LEU A 16 15.94 -5.43 -0.77
N VAL A 17 16.12 -5.38 -2.09
CA VAL A 17 16.97 -4.38 -2.75
C VAL A 17 16.43 -2.97 -2.54
N CYS A 18 15.12 -2.74 -2.73
CA CYS A 18 14.51 -1.45 -2.45
C CYS A 18 14.70 -1.02 -0.98
N ILE A 19 14.52 -1.95 -0.04
CA ILE A 19 14.72 -1.69 1.39
C ILE A 19 16.18 -1.32 1.68
N TRP A 20 17.12 -2.04 1.08
CA TRP A 20 18.55 -1.75 1.23
C TRP A 20 18.90 -0.37 0.67
N LEU A 21 18.40 -0.01 -0.53
CA LEU A 21 18.58 1.31 -1.11
C LEU A 21 17.96 2.41 -0.25
N HIS A 22 16.79 2.15 0.34
CA HIS A 22 16.12 3.09 1.24
C HIS A 22 16.95 3.37 2.51
N SER A 23 17.52 2.30 3.10
CA SER A 23 18.41 2.40 4.26
C SER A 23 19.70 3.20 4.00
N ARG A 24 20.10 3.30 2.73
CA ARG A 24 21.26 4.08 2.26
C ARG A 24 20.90 5.49 1.83
N GLU A 25 19.65 5.89 2.01
CA GLU A 25 19.13 7.21 1.61
C GLU A 25 19.13 7.47 0.10
N ASN A 26 19.28 6.40 -0.71
CA ASN A 26 19.29 6.48 -2.17
C ASN A 26 17.90 6.34 -2.82
N LEU A 27 16.92 5.84 -2.06
CA LEU A 27 15.56 5.56 -2.53
C LEU A 27 14.54 5.99 -1.49
N ASP A 28 13.57 6.80 -1.90
CA ASP A 28 12.46 7.22 -1.05
C ASP A 28 11.22 6.40 -1.38
N ILE A 29 10.94 5.40 -0.54
CA ILE A 29 9.75 4.56 -0.69
C ILE A 29 8.51 5.35 -0.28
N TYR A 30 8.48 5.87 0.94
CA TYR A 30 7.46 6.83 1.37
C TYR A 30 8.13 8.11 1.84
N THR A 31 7.64 9.26 1.38
CA THR A 31 8.17 10.56 1.83
C THR A 31 7.89 10.75 3.32
N ASP A 32 6.68 10.41 3.75
CA ASP A 32 6.20 10.60 5.12
C ASP A 32 5.04 9.64 5.47
N TYR A 33 4.40 9.83 6.63
CA TYR A 33 3.25 9.02 7.05
C TYR A 33 1.99 9.29 6.21
N THR A 34 1.84 10.49 5.66
CA THR A 34 0.70 10.87 4.83
C THR A 34 0.75 10.13 3.49
N ASP A 35 1.92 10.01 2.87
CA ASP A 35 2.15 9.24 1.64
C ASP A 35 1.84 7.75 1.83
N ALA A 36 2.35 7.16 2.92
CA ALA A 36 2.09 5.76 3.26
C ALA A 36 0.59 5.49 3.48
N LEU A 37 -0.08 6.39 4.21
CA LEU A 37 -1.51 6.32 4.46
C LEU A 37 -2.29 6.47 3.15
N TRP A 38 -1.98 7.46 2.33
CA TRP A 38 -2.65 7.73 1.06
C TRP A 38 -2.54 6.54 0.10
N THR A 39 -1.35 5.94 0.01
CA THR A 39 -1.09 4.73 -0.77
C THR A 39 -1.98 3.57 -0.33
N THR A 40 -2.13 3.39 0.98
CA THR A 40 -2.92 2.29 1.55
C THR A 40 -4.43 2.55 1.43
N LEU A 41 -4.87 3.79 1.62
CA LEU A 41 -6.28 4.18 1.56
C LEU A 41 -6.85 4.20 0.14
N THR A 42 -6.04 4.53 -0.87
CA THR A 42 -6.47 4.66 -2.27
C THR A 42 -7.37 3.51 -2.75
N PRO A 43 -6.95 2.24 -2.67
CA PRO A 43 -7.79 1.12 -3.09
C PRO A 43 -8.99 0.89 -2.16
N VAL A 44 -8.85 1.16 -0.86
CA VAL A 44 -9.95 1.03 0.11
C VAL A 44 -11.07 2.04 -0.16
N LEU A 45 -10.71 3.29 -0.45
CA LEU A 45 -11.66 4.36 -0.77
C LEU A 45 -12.27 4.18 -2.17
N ALA A 46 -11.52 3.66 -3.14
CA ALA A 46 -12.08 3.30 -4.44
C ALA A 46 -13.16 2.23 -4.31
N LEU A 47 -12.88 1.13 -3.59
CA LEU A 47 -13.86 0.08 -3.30
C LEU A 47 -15.03 0.62 -2.45
N GLY A 48 -14.74 1.44 -1.44
CA GLY A 48 -15.74 2.10 -0.61
C GLY A 48 -16.69 2.96 -1.44
N THR A 49 -16.17 3.72 -2.41
CA THR A 49 -16.96 4.53 -3.35
C THR A 49 -17.89 3.65 -4.19
N TYR A 50 -17.42 2.51 -4.69
CA TYR A 50 -18.26 1.56 -5.43
C TYR A 50 -19.44 1.10 -4.58
N PHE A 51 -19.18 0.59 -3.37
CA PHE A 51 -20.23 0.09 -2.49
C PHE A 51 -21.17 1.19 -2.01
N LEU A 52 -20.67 2.40 -1.77
CA LEU A 52 -21.48 3.55 -1.43
C LEU A 52 -22.43 3.93 -2.58
N ALA A 53 -21.92 4.01 -3.81
CA ALA A 53 -22.75 4.28 -4.99
C ALA A 53 -23.82 3.20 -5.20
N ARG A 54 -23.49 1.93 -4.98
CA ARG A 54 -24.46 0.82 -5.03
C ARG A 54 -25.48 0.88 -3.91
N TRP A 55 -25.09 1.32 -2.71
CA TRP A 55 -25.98 1.53 -1.57
C TRP A 55 -26.96 2.69 -1.82
N LEU A 56 -26.53 3.72 -2.55
CA LEU A 56 -27.37 4.80 -3.05
C LEU A 56 -28.21 4.41 -4.29
N GLU A 57 -28.31 3.12 -4.59
CA GLU A 57 -29.10 2.55 -5.69
C GLU A 57 -28.70 3.06 -7.10
N LEU A 58 -27.49 3.60 -7.27
CA LEU A 58 -26.98 4.00 -8.58
C LEU A 58 -26.69 2.79 -9.47
N SER A 59 -26.73 2.99 -10.79
CA SER A 59 -26.42 1.93 -11.75
C SER A 59 -24.99 1.40 -11.57
N GLU A 60 -24.78 0.12 -11.90
CA GLU A 60 -23.46 -0.53 -11.78
C GLU A 60 -22.38 0.21 -12.57
N ALA A 61 -22.73 0.72 -13.76
CA ALA A 61 -21.83 1.53 -14.57
C ALA A 61 -21.38 2.81 -13.84
N VAL A 62 -22.31 3.54 -13.21
CA VAL A 62 -21.99 4.77 -12.46
C VAL A 62 -21.15 4.46 -11.22
N ALA A 63 -21.48 3.38 -10.50
CA ALA A 63 -20.68 2.91 -9.37
C ALA A 63 -19.24 2.53 -9.80
N GLY A 64 -19.09 1.84 -10.93
CA GLY A 64 -17.79 1.50 -11.50
C GLY A 64 -16.97 2.73 -11.90
N TRP A 65 -17.57 3.68 -12.62
CA TRP A 65 -16.89 4.90 -13.05
C TRP A 65 -16.49 5.81 -11.88
N SER A 66 -17.34 5.94 -10.86
CA SER A 66 -17.00 6.73 -9.67
C SER A 66 -15.84 6.12 -8.87
N ALA A 67 -15.84 4.80 -8.67
CA ALA A 67 -14.73 4.09 -8.03
C ALA A 67 -13.42 4.23 -8.82
N LEU A 68 -13.48 4.10 -10.15
CA LEU A 68 -12.33 4.27 -11.03
C LEU A 68 -11.80 5.71 -10.99
N ALA A 69 -12.69 6.71 -10.99
CA ALA A 69 -12.30 8.12 -10.88
C ALA A 69 -11.56 8.40 -9.56
N VAL A 70 -12.08 7.94 -8.44
CA VAL A 70 -11.42 8.06 -7.12
C VAL A 70 -10.06 7.37 -7.13
N PHE A 71 -9.99 6.13 -7.62
CA PHE A 71 -8.74 5.38 -7.72
C PHE A 71 -7.70 6.12 -8.57
N ALA A 72 -8.10 6.59 -9.76
CA ALA A 72 -7.21 7.25 -10.70
C ALA A 72 -6.65 8.58 -10.15
N LEU A 73 -7.52 9.42 -9.58
CA LEU A 73 -7.12 10.71 -9.01
C LEU A 73 -6.16 10.54 -7.83
N MET A 74 -6.48 9.62 -6.91
CA MET A 74 -5.60 9.34 -5.77
C MET A 74 -4.27 8.70 -6.21
N SER A 75 -4.31 7.77 -7.17
CA SER A 75 -3.11 7.13 -7.72
C SER A 75 -2.21 8.13 -8.44
N LEU A 76 -2.78 9.10 -9.15
CA LEU A 76 -2.02 10.17 -9.76
C LEU A 76 -1.21 10.94 -8.72
N GLN A 77 -1.79 11.22 -7.55
CA GLN A 77 -1.05 11.90 -6.48
C GLN A 77 0.12 11.06 -5.95
N ILE A 78 -0.06 9.74 -5.81
CA ILE A 78 1.01 8.82 -5.43
C ILE A 78 2.14 8.88 -6.46
N LEU A 79 1.82 8.89 -7.76
CA LEU A 79 2.81 8.99 -8.84
C LEU A 79 3.56 10.33 -8.77
N ILE A 80 2.85 11.45 -8.64
CA ILE A 80 3.45 12.79 -8.54
C ILE A 80 4.42 12.85 -7.36
N GLN A 81 4.00 12.39 -6.19
CA GLN A 81 4.83 12.42 -4.99
C GLN A 81 6.05 11.51 -5.11
N THR A 82 5.85 10.28 -5.60
CA THR A 82 6.96 9.34 -5.81
C THR A 82 7.96 9.87 -6.82
N TYR A 83 7.49 10.56 -7.87
CA TYR A 83 8.33 11.20 -8.88
C TYR A 83 9.10 12.39 -8.30
N ARG A 84 8.48 13.22 -7.45
CA ARG A 84 9.17 14.34 -6.79
C ARG A 84 10.27 13.86 -5.85
N SER A 85 10.04 12.78 -5.09
CA SER A 85 11.04 12.26 -4.14
C SER A 85 12.21 11.55 -4.82
N ASN A 86 12.00 10.91 -5.98
CA ASN A 86 13.02 10.07 -6.62
C ASN A 86 13.53 10.60 -7.99
N GLY A 87 12.91 11.64 -8.52
CA GLY A 87 13.19 12.21 -9.84
C GLY A 87 12.90 11.27 -11.02
N PHE A 88 13.31 11.69 -12.22
CA PHE A 88 13.27 10.85 -13.42
C PHE A 88 14.43 9.85 -13.41
N SER A 89 14.31 8.81 -12.58
CA SER A 89 15.34 7.80 -12.37
C SER A 89 14.73 6.40 -12.25
N PRO A 90 15.53 5.31 -12.38
CA PRO A 90 15.06 3.96 -12.07
C PRO A 90 14.51 3.82 -10.65
N TYR A 91 14.93 4.68 -9.72
CA TYR A 91 14.44 4.71 -8.35
C TYR A 91 12.95 5.05 -8.26
N PHE A 92 12.40 5.85 -9.19
CA PHE A 92 10.95 6.06 -9.27
C PHE A 92 10.20 4.73 -9.46
N ILE A 93 10.64 3.90 -10.43
CA ILE A 93 10.02 2.61 -10.72
C ILE A 93 10.20 1.65 -9.53
N LEU A 94 11.39 1.63 -8.92
CA LEU A 94 11.68 0.79 -7.76
C LEU A 94 10.87 1.20 -6.52
N ALA A 95 10.62 2.50 -6.32
CA ALA A 95 9.77 3.01 -5.25
C ALA A 95 8.31 2.62 -5.45
N LEU A 96 7.77 2.81 -6.67
CA LEU A 96 6.41 2.36 -7.00
C LEU A 96 6.23 0.85 -6.83
N TYR A 97 7.22 0.08 -7.29
CA TYR A 97 7.26 -1.35 -7.09
C TYR A 97 7.22 -1.72 -5.60
N ALA A 98 8.05 -1.06 -4.77
CA ALA A 98 8.05 -1.29 -3.33
C ALA A 98 6.69 -0.95 -2.70
N LYS A 99 6.07 0.17 -3.07
CA LYS A 99 4.71 0.55 -2.62
C LYS A 99 3.68 -0.54 -2.94
N ILE A 100 3.70 -1.08 -4.17
CA ILE A 100 2.79 -2.16 -4.60
C ILE A 100 3.05 -3.45 -3.83
N ALA A 101 4.31 -3.82 -3.64
CA ALA A 101 4.69 -5.04 -2.91
C ALA A 101 4.30 -4.95 -1.42
N LEU A 102 4.54 -3.80 -0.78
CA LEU A 102 4.13 -3.53 0.60
C LEU A 102 2.62 -3.52 0.74
N PHE A 103 1.89 -2.91 -0.21
CA PHE A 103 0.44 -2.95 -0.23
C PHE A 103 -0.11 -4.37 -0.41
N THR A 104 0.51 -5.17 -1.30
CA THR A 104 0.12 -6.58 -1.49
C THR A 104 0.33 -7.39 -0.20
N LEU A 105 1.45 -7.16 0.49
CA LEU A 105 1.72 -7.77 1.79
C LEU A 105 0.68 -7.34 2.84
N PHE A 106 0.31 -6.06 2.86
CA PHE A 106 -0.75 -5.55 3.75
C PHE A 106 -2.09 -6.26 3.52
N ILE A 107 -2.54 -6.37 2.27
CA ILE A 107 -3.77 -7.09 1.92
C ILE A 107 -3.69 -8.57 2.30
N PHE A 108 -2.52 -9.21 2.09
CA PHE A 108 -2.30 -10.59 2.51
C PHE A 108 -2.44 -10.75 4.03
N LEU A 109 -1.89 -9.83 4.84
CA LEU A 109 -2.02 -9.83 6.29
C LEU A 109 -3.48 -9.62 6.74
N ILE A 110 -4.22 -8.73 6.09
CA ILE A 110 -5.66 -8.56 6.33
C ILE A 110 -6.41 -9.84 5.99
N ALA A 111 -6.13 -10.46 4.84
CA ALA A 111 -6.77 -11.71 4.46
C ALA A 111 -6.51 -12.80 5.51
N LEU A 112 -5.29 -12.91 6.04
CA LEU A 112 -4.98 -13.83 7.14
C LEU A 112 -5.73 -13.52 8.45
N LEU A 113 -6.03 -12.25 8.73
CA LEU A 113 -6.87 -11.85 9.87
C LEU A 113 -8.33 -12.26 9.67
N LEU A 114 -8.85 -12.15 8.45
CA LEU A 114 -10.25 -12.43 8.11
C LEU A 114 -10.53 -13.92 7.88
N LEU A 115 -9.55 -14.67 7.37
CA LEU A 115 -9.69 -16.10 7.13
C LEU A 115 -9.70 -16.88 8.46
N GLY A 116 -10.82 -17.54 8.74
CA GLY A 116 -11.01 -18.37 9.93
C GLY A 116 -10.19 -19.67 9.90
N GLY A 117 -10.05 -20.28 11.08
CA GLY A 117 -9.61 -21.67 11.27
C GLY A 117 -10.80 -22.58 11.57
N ASN A 118 -10.62 -23.89 11.32
CA ASN A 118 -11.69 -24.88 11.48
C ASN A 118 -12.12 -25.07 12.95
N THR A 119 -11.23 -24.73 13.91
CA THR A 119 -11.50 -24.82 15.35
C THR A 119 -11.37 -23.47 16.04
N LYS A 120 -11.96 -23.31 17.25
CA LYS A 120 -11.81 -22.08 18.05
C LYS A 120 -10.35 -21.81 18.45
N ALA A 121 -9.59 -22.85 18.78
CA ALA A 121 -8.17 -22.74 19.13
C ALA A 121 -7.32 -22.29 17.93
N ASP A 122 -7.54 -22.88 16.74
CA ASP A 122 -6.83 -22.50 15.52
C ASP A 122 -7.16 -21.05 15.12
N ARG A 123 -8.43 -20.65 15.22
CA ARG A 123 -8.85 -19.24 15.02
C ARG A 123 -8.11 -18.27 15.94
N ARG A 124 -8.02 -18.57 17.24
CA ARG A 124 -7.34 -17.71 18.21
C ARG A 124 -5.84 -17.61 17.90
N ARG A 125 -5.19 -18.73 17.59
CA ARG A 125 -3.77 -18.78 17.24
C ARG A 125 -3.47 -17.99 15.98
N ARG A 126 -4.22 -18.20 14.89
CA ARG A 126 -4.04 -17.48 13.62
C ARG A 126 -4.27 -15.99 13.78
N ARG A 127 -5.33 -15.60 14.49
CA ARG A 127 -5.61 -14.19 14.78
C ARG A 127 -4.49 -13.56 15.59
N GLY A 128 -3.94 -14.25 16.58
CA GLY A 128 -2.78 -13.79 17.36
C GLY A 128 -1.55 -13.53 16.48
N TRP A 129 -1.20 -14.49 15.61
CA TRP A 129 -0.10 -14.33 14.65
C TRP A 129 -0.33 -13.20 13.66
N ALA A 130 -1.55 -13.06 13.14
CA ALA A 130 -1.86 -12.05 12.17
C ALA A 130 -1.90 -10.64 12.80
N ILE A 131 -2.32 -10.51 14.07
CA ILE A 131 -2.18 -9.25 14.84
C ILE A 131 -0.70 -8.90 15.03
N ALA A 132 0.12 -9.87 15.46
CA ALA A 132 1.55 -9.65 15.65
C ALA A 132 2.25 -9.25 14.34
N ALA A 133 1.93 -9.94 13.25
CA ALA A 133 2.44 -9.63 11.91
C ALA A 133 1.96 -8.26 11.42
N GLY A 134 0.69 -7.90 11.69
CA GLY A 134 0.14 -6.57 11.40
C GLY A 134 0.87 -5.47 12.16
N ALA A 135 1.10 -5.65 13.46
CA ALA A 135 1.85 -4.68 14.27
C ALA A 135 3.29 -4.50 13.78
N LEU A 136 3.98 -5.60 13.47
CA LEU A 136 5.33 -5.57 12.91
C LEU A 136 5.32 -4.86 11.54
N PHE A 137 4.34 -5.14 10.70
CA PHE A 137 4.19 -4.48 9.40
C PHE A 137 3.94 -2.98 9.55
N THR A 138 3.08 -2.55 10.48
CA THR A 138 2.84 -1.12 10.75
C THR A 138 4.13 -0.42 11.19
N PHE A 139 4.87 -1.01 12.13
CA PHE A 139 6.16 -0.47 12.57
C PHE A 139 7.17 -0.40 11.41
N PHE A 140 7.22 -1.45 10.61
CA PHE A 140 8.08 -1.54 9.44
C PHE A 140 7.74 -0.47 8.39
N THR A 141 6.47 -0.29 8.06
CA THR A 141 6.01 0.76 7.14
C THR A 141 6.33 2.15 7.70
N ALA A 142 6.16 2.37 9.00
CA ALA A 142 6.55 3.63 9.64
C ALA A 142 8.06 3.89 9.59
N TRP A 143 8.88 2.84 9.60
CA TRP A 143 10.33 2.96 9.41
C TRP A 143 10.72 3.26 7.95
N MET A 144 9.92 2.80 6.97
CA MET A 144 10.10 3.09 5.54
C MET A 144 9.75 4.53 5.13
N CYS A 145 9.13 5.30 6.04
CA CYS A 145 8.89 6.71 5.83
C CYS A 145 10.17 7.50 6.07
N ARG A 146 10.64 8.22 5.04
CA ARG A 146 11.84 9.08 5.12
C ARG A 146 11.69 10.09 6.25
N ASN A 147 10.55 10.78 6.30
CA ASN A 147 10.20 11.71 7.35
C ASN A 147 9.17 11.09 8.31
N ARG A 148 9.51 11.01 9.59
CA ARG A 148 8.66 10.45 10.65
C ARG A 148 7.61 11.43 11.15
N ARG A 149 6.81 11.98 10.23
CA ARG A 149 5.76 12.96 10.50
C ARG A 149 4.57 12.77 9.55
N PHE A 150 3.43 13.34 9.91
CA PHE A 150 2.33 13.56 8.99
C PHE A 150 2.48 14.95 8.38
N SER A 151 2.53 15.05 7.05
CA SER A 151 2.34 16.34 6.38
C SER A 151 0.86 16.66 6.29
N HIS A 152 0.54 17.96 6.29
CA HIS A 152 -0.82 18.41 6.03
C HIS A 152 -1.31 17.91 4.67
N ILE A 153 -2.60 17.56 4.60
CA ILE A 153 -3.21 17.04 3.36
C ILE A 153 -3.07 18.05 2.22
N ASP A 154 -3.21 19.35 2.51
CA ASP A 154 -3.08 20.40 1.49
C ASP A 154 -1.66 20.45 0.90
N ASP A 155 -0.63 20.28 1.73
CA ASP A 155 0.75 20.20 1.25
C ASP A 155 1.00 18.91 0.50
N TYR A 156 0.44 17.81 0.96
CA TYR A 156 0.50 16.53 0.27
C TYR A 156 -0.18 16.58 -1.10
N LEU A 157 -1.34 17.21 -1.23
CA LEU A 157 -2.07 17.37 -2.50
C LEU A 157 -1.38 18.37 -3.44
N ALA A 158 -0.80 19.45 -2.90
CA ALA A 158 0.02 20.40 -3.67
C ALA A 158 1.38 19.82 -4.11
N GLY A 159 1.74 18.63 -3.63
CA GLY A 159 3.03 17.98 -3.92
C GLY A 159 4.21 18.58 -3.15
N ARG A 160 3.96 19.33 -2.07
CA ARG A 160 4.97 20.06 -1.28
C ARG A 160 5.42 19.32 -0.01
N ALA A 161 4.90 18.10 0.19
CA ALA A 161 5.23 17.24 1.33
C ALA A 161 6.65 16.66 1.25
#